data_AF-A0A958V3H5-F1
#
_entry.id   AF-A0A958V3H5-F1
#
_cell.length_a   1.000
_cell.length_b   1.000
_cell.length_c   1.000
_cell.angle_alpha   90.00
_cell.angle_beta   90.00
_cell.angle_gamma   90.00
#
_symmetry.space_group_name_H-M   'P 1'
#
loop_
_entity.id
_entity.type
_entity.pdbx_description
1 polymer ?
#
loop_
_entity_poly.entity_id
_entity_poly.type
_entity_poly.pdbx_seq_one_letter_code
_entity_poly.pdbx_strand_id
1 'polypeptide(L)' 'MIANNIFRAIGDLCTNYLFKPYDFFRSMHSWWWSNTFNAILFSIGFIALIYWLGQLVKQKRAGDLS' A
#
# COMPACT_ATOMS: atom_id res chain seq x y z
N MET A 1 -17.18 -8.57 17.26
CA MET A 1 -15.69 -8.64 17.23
C MET A 1 -15.11 -8.81 15.82
N ILE A 2 -15.77 -8.32 14.76
CA ILE A 2 -15.30 -8.52 13.37
C ILE A 2 -14.14 -7.59 12.99
N ALA A 3 -14.14 -6.36 13.51
CA ALA A 3 -13.12 -5.35 13.19
C ALA A 3 -11.71 -5.80 13.58
N ASN A 4 -11.55 -6.43 14.75
CA ASN A 4 -10.25 -6.92 15.22
C ASN A 4 -9.67 -8.01 14.30
N ASN A 5 -10.52 -8.82 13.67
CA ASN A 5 -10.07 -9.84 12.72
C ASN A 5 -9.66 -9.23 11.37
N ILE A 6 -10.36 -8.19 10.89
CA ILE A 6 -9.98 -7.50 9.66
C ILE A 6 -8.62 -6.79 9.85
N PHE A 7 -8.44 -6.08 10.96
CA PHE A 7 -7.15 -5.43 11.25
C PHE A 7 -6.02 -6.43 11.49
N ARG A 8 -6.29 -7.57 12.15
CA ARG A 8 -5.31 -8.67 12.27
C ARG A 8 -4.96 -9.30 10.93
N ALA A 9 -5.93 -9.54 10.07
CA ALA A 9 -5.69 -10.11 8.74
C ALA A 9 -4.87 -9.16 7.86
N ILE A 10 -5.16 -7.85 7.91
CA ILE A 10 -4.35 -6.83 7.23
C ILE A 10 -2.93 -6.79 7.84
N GLY A 11 -2.82 -6.86 9.16
CA GLY A 11 -1.54 -6.97 9.87
C GLY A 11 -0.74 -8.20 9.42
N ASP A 12 -1.34 -9.37 9.38
CA ASP A 12 -0.70 -10.60 8.91
C ASP A 12 -0.30 -10.51 7.43
N LEU A 13 -1.15 -9.91 6.59
CA LEU A 13 -0.85 -9.72 5.18
C LEU A 13 0.35 -8.81 4.98
N CYS A 14 0.44 -7.71 5.74
CA CYS A 14 1.59 -6.83 5.73
C CYS A 14 2.86 -7.55 6.27
N THR A 15 2.80 -8.07 7.50
CA THR A 15 3.99 -8.57 8.21
C THR A 15 4.49 -9.93 7.72
N ASN A 16 3.60 -10.87 7.40
CA ASN A 16 3.95 -12.25 7.10
C ASN A 16 4.00 -12.59 5.61
N TYR A 17 3.37 -11.78 4.75
CA TYR A 17 3.28 -12.04 3.31
C TYR A 17 3.91 -10.93 2.47
N LEU A 18 3.46 -9.69 2.62
CA LEU A 18 3.88 -8.54 1.83
C LEU A 18 5.34 -8.16 2.10
N PHE A 19 5.76 -8.21 3.38
CA PHE A 19 7.11 -7.81 3.80
C PHE A 19 8.13 -8.96 3.92
N LYS A 20 7.75 -10.21 3.64
CA LYS A 20 8.71 -11.32 3.55
C LYS A 20 9.84 -11.10 2.53
N PRO A 21 9.56 -10.69 1.28
CA PRO A 21 10.63 -10.40 0.33
C PRO A 21 11.49 -9.21 0.77
N TYR A 22 10.94 -8.25 1.54
CA TYR A 22 11.69 -7.11 2.04
C TYR A 22 12.87 -7.52 2.93
N ASP A 23 12.69 -8.51 3.82
CA ASP A 23 13.76 -9.01 4.68
C ASP A 23 14.93 -9.60 3.87
N PHE A 24 14.61 -10.23 2.73
CA PHE A 24 15.63 -10.74 1.81
C PHE A 24 16.39 -9.60 1.12
N PHE A 25 15.69 -8.61 0.56
CA PHE A 25 16.31 -7.46 -0.11
C PHE A 25 17.11 -6.57 0.86
N ARG A 26 16.69 -6.45 2.12
CA ARG A 26 17.39 -5.76 3.20
C ARG A 26 18.77 -6.37 3.50
N SER A 27 18.94 -7.68 3.32
CA SER A 27 20.21 -8.36 3.57
C SER A 27 21.26 -8.09 2.47
N MET A 28 20.86 -7.49 1.35
CA MET A 28 21.75 -7.17 0.25
C MET A 28 22.52 -5.87 0.53
N HIS A 29 23.85 -5.92 0.42
CA HIS A 29 24.74 -4.78 0.69
C HIS A 29 24.72 -3.69 -0.39
N SER A 30 24.06 -3.94 -1.53
CA SER A 30 23.94 -2.95 -2.59
C SER A 30 22.84 -1.94 -2.27
N TRP A 31 23.24 -0.68 -2.09
CA TRP A 31 22.37 0.44 -1.74
C TRP A 31 21.18 0.61 -2.71
N TRP A 32 21.38 0.38 -4.00
CA TRP A 32 20.32 0.47 -5.00
C TRP A 32 19.29 -0.66 -4.87
N TRP A 33 19.74 -1.89 -4.66
CA TRP A 33 18.87 -3.05 -4.50
C TRP A 33 18.09 -3.02 -3.19
N SER A 34 18.72 -2.56 -2.10
CA SER A 34 18.08 -2.43 -0.79
C SER A 34 16.92 -1.42 -0.80
N ASN A 35 17.02 -0.35 -1.61
CA ASN A 35 15.98 0.67 -1.72
C ASN A 35 14.92 0.40 -2.80
N THR A 36 15.17 -0.52 -3.73
CA THR A 36 14.23 -0.82 -4.83
C THR A 36 12.89 -1.33 -4.30
N PHE A 37 12.90 -2.15 -3.24
CA PHE A 37 11.67 -2.64 -2.63
C PHE A 37 10.84 -1.52 -1.97
N ASN A 38 11.49 -0.60 -1.25
CA ASN A 38 10.82 0.58 -0.66
C ASN A 38 10.22 1.47 -1.75
N ALA A 39 10.91 1.65 -2.89
CA ALA A 39 10.41 2.41 -4.02
C ALA A 39 9.13 1.78 -4.60
N ILE A 40 9.10 0.46 -4.79
CA ILE A 40 7.92 -0.26 -5.30
C ILE A 40 6.74 -0.12 -4.35
N LEU A 41 6.95 -0.34 -3.05
CA LEU A 41 5.89 -0.23 -2.05
C LEU A 41 5.29 1.19 -2.02
N PHE A 42 6.16 2.20 -2.03
CA PHE A 42 5.75 3.59 -2.06
C PHE A 42 4.97 3.93 -3.33
N SER A 43 5.44 3.48 -4.51
CA SER A 43 4.74 3.70 -5.77
C SER A 43 3.34 3.09 -5.80
N ILE A 44 3.17 1.87 -5.27
CA ILE A 44 1.86 1.21 -5.20
C ILE A 44 0.91 2.03 -4.29
N GLY A 45 1.38 2.42 -3.10
CA GLY A 45 0.59 3.25 -2.19
C GLY A 45 0.22 4.60 -2.81
N PHE A 46 1.16 5.22 -3.51
CA PHE A 46 0.97 6.51 -4.18
C PHE A 46 -0.05 6.43 -5.32
N ILE A 47 0.02 5.40 -6.17
CA ILE A 47 -0.96 5.18 -7.25
C ILE A 47 -2.36 4.92 -6.67
N ALA A 48 -2.45 4.10 -5.62
CA ALA A 48 -3.72 3.82 -4.95
C ALA A 48 -4.33 5.10 -4.34
N LEU A 49 -3.51 5.96 -3.72
CA LEU A 49 -3.95 7.25 -3.21
C LEU A 49 -4.45 8.18 -4.33
N ILE A 50 -3.72 8.30 -5.44
CA ILE A 50 -4.15 9.11 -6.59
C ILE A 50 -5.48 8.61 -7.16
N TYR A 51 -5.61 7.29 -7.32
CA TYR A 51 -6.86 6.68 -7.78
C TYR A 51 -8.02 7.04 -6.85
N TRP A 52 -7.82 6.92 -5.53
CA TRP A 52 -8.86 7.21 -4.54
C TRP A 52 -9.24 8.69 -4.51
N LEU A 53 -8.27 9.60 -4.57
CA LEU A 53 -8.52 11.04 -4.67
C LEU A 53 -9.30 11.37 -5.95
N GLY A 54 -8.94 10.76 -7.07
CA GLY A 54 -9.70 10.89 -8.32
C GLY A 54 -11.15 10.42 -8.17
N GLN A 55 -11.38 9.31 -7.48
CA GLN A 55 -12.74 8.81 -7.19
C GLN A 55 -13.52 9.77 -6.28
N LEU A 56 -12.90 10.34 -5.25
CA LEU A 56 -13.55 11.33 -4.37
C LEU A 56 -13.97 12.59 -5.15
N VAL A 57 -13.12 13.09 -6.04
CA VAL A 57 -13.45 14.24 -6.90
C VAL A 57 -14.59 13.90 -7.87
N LYS A 58 -14.58 12.71 -8.48
CA LYS A 58 -15.66 12.25 -9.35
C LYS A 58 -17.00 12.18 -8.61
N GLN A 59 -17.00 11.62 -7.40
CA GLN A 59 -18.20 11.55 -6.55
C GLN A 59 -18.70 12.95 -6.18
N LYS A 60 -17.81 13.88 -5.80
CA LYS A 60 -18.18 15.27 -5.49
C LYS A 60 -18.84 15.97 -6.68
N ARG A 61 -18.27 15.84 -7.88
CA ARG A 61 -18.84 16.41 -9.11
C ARG A 61 -20.19 15.79 -9.48
N ALA A 62 -20.35 14.48 -9.29
CA ALA A 62 -21.61 13.80 -9.58
C ALA A 62 -22.75 14.26 -8.66
N GLY A 63 -22.45 14.56 -7.38
CA GLY A 63 -23.42 15.09 -6.43
C GLY A 63 -23.78 16.57 -6.63
N ASP A 64 -22.91 17.38 -7.24
CA ASP A 64 -23.20 18.79 -7.58
C ASP A 64 -24.10 18.93 -8.84
N LEU A 65 -24.36 17.82 -9.55
CA LEU A 65 -25.17 17.77 -10.78
C LEU A 65 -26.59 17.20 -10.58
N SER A 66 -26.95 16.81 -9.35
CA SER A 66 -28.29 16.33 -8.95
C SER A 66 -29.01 17.33 -8.05
#